data_AF-A0A258F7T4-F1
#
_entry.id   AF-A0A258F7T4-F1
#
_cell.length_a   1.000
_cell.length_b   1.000
_cell.length_c   1.000
_cell.angle_alpha   90.00
_cell.angle_beta   90.00
_cell.angle_gamma   90.00
#
_symmetry.space_group_name_H-M   'P 1'
#
loop_
_entity.id
_entity.type
_entity.pdbx_description
1 polymer ?
#
loop_
_entity_poly.entity_id
_entity_poly.type
_entity_poly.pdbx_seq_one_letter_code
_entity_poly.pdbx_strand_id
1 'polypeptide(L)'
;MDKEMEKFQQDLLKSVRQMKAGKAARTTQVVLSPIAEARNRLGMSQSELAALMGVSPRTLQDWEQGRRKPTGAAQTLLRVAIAHPEALRDLKAA
;
A
#
# COMPACT_ATOMS: atom_id res chain seq x y z
N MET A 1 8.96 38.21 25.02
CA MET A 1 9.02 36.96 24.22
C MET A 1 8.31 37.22 22.90
N ASP A 2 8.84 36.68 21.80
CA ASP A 2 8.26 36.87 20.46
C ASP A 2 6.86 36.27 20.37
N LYS A 3 5.85 37.13 20.19
CA LYS A 3 4.44 36.75 20.04
C LYS A 3 4.22 35.78 18.88
N GLU A 4 5.09 35.83 17.86
CA GLU A 4 5.06 34.89 16.74
C GLU A 4 5.44 33.47 17.13
N MET A 5 6.46 33.32 18.00
CA MET A 5 6.90 32.01 18.49
C MET A 5 5.81 31.34 19.33
N GLU A 6 5.15 32.12 20.18
CA GLU A 6 4.06 31.63 21.03
C GLU A 6 2.84 31.19 20.20
N LYS A 7 2.50 31.96 19.16
CA LYS A 7 1.45 31.60 18.20
C LYS A 7 1.79 30.30 17.45
N PHE A 8 3.03 30.17 16.96
CA PHE A 8 3.48 28.96 16.27
C PHE A 8 3.37 27.71 17.14
N GLN A 9 3.79 27.79 18.41
CA GLN A 9 3.67 26.67 19.36
C GLN A 9 2.20 26.27 19.59
N GLN A 10 1.30 27.24 19.73
CA GLN A 10 -0.13 26.98 19.87
C GLN A 10 -0.73 26.30 18.64
N ASP A 11 -0.37 26.77 17.44
CA ASP A 11 -0.84 26.20 16.18
C ASP A 11 -0.32 24.77 15.97
N LEU A 12 0.93 24.49 16.34
CA LEU A 12 1.51 23.15 16.29
C LEU A 12 0.78 22.18 17.23
N LEU A 13 0.58 22.59 18.50
CA LEU A 13 -0.13 21.76 19.49
C LEU A 13 -1.58 21.49 19.06
N LYS A 14 -2.25 22.50 18.49
CA LYS A 14 -3.59 22.37 17.93
C LYS A 14 -3.62 21.36 16.79
N SER A 15 -2.66 21.42 15.87
CA SER A 15 -2.56 20.52 14.72
C SER A 15 -2.33 19.06 15.15
N VAL A 16 -1.46 18.82 16.14
CA VAL A 16 -1.23 17.46 16.68
C VAL A 16 -2.49 16.92 17.37
N ARG A 17 -3.22 17.75 18.12
CA ARG A 17 -4.50 17.34 18.74
C ARG A 17 -5.56 17.02 17.69
N GLN A 18 -5.65 17.80 16.62
CA GLN A 18 -6.56 17.54 15.50
C GLN A 18 -6.21 16.21 14.81
N MET A 19 -4.93 15.96 14.54
CA MET A 19 -4.44 14.70 13.97
C MET A 19 -4.79 13.50 14.86
N LYS A 20 -4.51 13.57 16.16
CA LYS A 20 -4.84 12.49 17.12
C LYS A 20 -6.35 12.24 17.23
N ALA A 21 -7.17 13.28 17.07
CA ALA A 21 -8.62 13.17 17.06
C ALA A 21 -9.19 12.73 15.70
N GLY A 22 -8.35 12.43 14.70
CA GLY A 22 -8.79 12.05 13.35
C GLY A 22 -9.50 13.18 12.57
N LYS A 23 -9.35 14.44 12.99
CA LYS A 23 -9.95 15.59 12.33
C LYS A 23 -9.15 15.96 11.08
N ALA A 24 -9.49 15.34 9.95
CA ALA A 24 -8.89 15.63 8.66
C ALA A 24 -9.67 16.74 7.93
N ALA A 25 -8.96 17.73 7.37
CA ALA A 25 -9.56 18.75 6.51
C ALA A 25 -10.00 18.16 5.14
N ARG A 26 -9.28 17.15 4.66
CA ARG A 26 -9.60 16.38 3.45
C ARG A 26 -9.25 14.92 3.68
N THR A 27 -10.18 14.04 3.35
CA THR A 27 -9.96 12.60 3.34
C THR A 27 -9.94 12.12 1.90
N THR A 28 -8.84 11.48 1.49
CA THR A 28 -8.77 10.79 0.20
C THR A 28 -8.97 9.31 0.46
N GLN A 29 -10.09 8.75 -0.02
CA GLN A 29 -10.24 7.30 -0.09
C GLN A 29 -9.53 6.81 -1.34
N VAL A 30 -8.49 6.00 -1.15
CA VAL A 30 -7.80 5.31 -2.24
C VAL A 30 -8.46 3.96 -2.41
N VAL A 31 -9.14 3.76 -3.54
CA VAL A 31 -9.63 2.43 -3.94
C VAL A 31 -8.42 1.61 -4.38
N LEU A 32 -8.05 0.61 -3.59
CA LEU A 32 -6.99 -0.32 -3.96
C LEU A 32 -7.50 -1.25 -5.07
N SER A 33 -6.64 -1.55 -6.04
CA SER A 33 -6.92 -2.63 -6.98
C SER A 33 -6.90 -3.98 -6.25
N PRO A 34 -7.61 -5.00 -6.77
CA PRO A 34 -7.60 -6.34 -6.17
C PRO A 34 -6.19 -6.91 -6.00
N ILE A 35 -5.27 -6.56 -6.91
CA ILE A 35 -3.85 -6.97 -6.88
C ILE A 35 -3.13 -6.30 -5.71
N ALA A 36 -3.29 -4.99 -5.54
CA ALA A 36 -2.68 -4.26 -4.43
C ALA A 36 -3.24 -4.72 -3.08
N GLU A 37 -4.54 -5.04 -3.03
CA GLU A 37 -5.18 -5.60 -1.84
C GLU A 37 -4.61 -6.98 -1.50
N ALA A 38 -4.48 -7.88 -2.49
CA ALA A 38 -3.87 -9.20 -2.31
C ALA A 38 -2.44 -9.08 -1.77
N ARG A 39 -1.62 -8.21 -2.38
CA ARG A 39 -0.24 -7.95 -1.94
C ARG A 39 -0.19 -7.46 -0.48
N ASN A 40 -1.05 -6.52 -0.12
CA ASN A 40 -1.09 -5.99 1.24
C ASN A 40 -1.50 -7.05 2.27
N ARG A 41 -2.45 -7.94 1.93
CA ARG A 41 -2.84 -9.09 2.79
C ARG A 41 -1.70 -10.08 2.98
N LEU A 42 -0.82 -10.22 2.00
CA LEU A 42 0.40 -11.04 2.10
C LEU A 42 1.50 -10.37 2.93
N GLY A 43 1.38 -9.08 3.25
CA GLY A 43 2.42 -8.33 3.95
C GLY A 43 3.68 -8.10 3.12
N MET A 44 3.53 -8.02 1.78
CA MET A 44 4.65 -7.85 0.84
C MET A 44 4.72 -6.44 0.28
N SER A 45 5.93 -5.94 0.09
CA SER A 45 6.23 -4.78 -0.76
C SER A 45 6.03 -5.14 -2.24
N GLN A 46 5.94 -4.12 -3.10
CA GLN A 46 5.84 -4.34 -4.54
C GLN A 46 7.05 -5.10 -5.08
N SER A 47 8.25 -4.80 -4.60
CA SER A 47 9.47 -5.48 -5.04
C SER A 47 9.50 -6.96 -4.66
N GLU A 48 9.04 -7.31 -3.45
CA GLU A 48 8.98 -8.70 -3.00
C GLU A 48 7.99 -9.53 -3.81
N LEU A 49 6.77 -9.03 -4.02
CA LEU A 49 5.78 -9.76 -4.82
C LEU A 49 6.22 -9.83 -6.29
N ALA A 50 6.84 -8.78 -6.83
CA ALA A 50 7.34 -8.78 -8.19
C ALA A 50 8.44 -9.84 -8.39
N ALA A 51 9.39 -9.94 -7.46
CA ALA A 51 10.43 -10.97 -7.47
C ALA A 51 9.84 -12.37 -7.44
N LEU A 52 8.87 -12.61 -6.54
CA LEU A 52 8.18 -13.90 -6.40
C LEU A 52 7.40 -14.29 -7.66
N MET A 53 6.81 -13.32 -8.34
CA MET A 53 6.08 -13.52 -9.60
C MET A 53 7.00 -13.55 -10.84
N GLY A 54 8.31 -13.33 -10.67
CA GLY A 54 9.27 -13.28 -11.79
C GLY A 54 9.06 -12.11 -12.74
N VAL A 55 8.55 -10.97 -12.25
CA VAL A 55 8.31 -9.75 -13.04
C VAL A 55 9.05 -8.55 -12.46
N SER A 56 9.19 -7.49 -13.26
CA SER A 56 9.77 -6.24 -12.75
C SER A 56 8.81 -5.53 -11.77
N PRO A 57 9.31 -4.77 -10.79
CA PRO A 57 8.47 -3.92 -9.93
C PRO A 57 7.60 -2.95 -10.73
N ARG A 58 8.11 -2.45 -11.87
CA ARG A 58 7.37 -1.59 -12.80
C ARG A 58 6.16 -2.31 -13.41
N THR A 59 6.31 -3.59 -13.76
CA THR A 59 5.22 -4.43 -14.28
C THR A 59 4.13 -4.61 -13.24
N LEU A 60 4.49 -4.97 -12.01
CA LEU A 60 3.52 -5.11 -10.92
C LEU A 60 2.80 -3.78 -10.64
N GLN A 61 3.53 -2.67 -10.62
CA GLN A 61 2.96 -1.33 -10.44
C GLN A 61 1.98 -0.97 -11.56
N ASP A 62 2.28 -1.29 -12.83
CA ASP A 62 1.36 -1.10 -13.95
C ASP A 62 0.07 -1.90 -13.80
N TRP A 63 0.15 -3.11 -13.24
CA TRP A 63 -1.03 -3.93 -12.92
C TRP A 63 -1.82 -3.35 -11.76
N GLU A 64 -1.16 -2.98 -10.66
CA GLU A 64 -1.82 -2.41 -9.47
C GLU A 64 -2.51 -1.09 -9.77
N GLN A 65 -1.98 -0.29 -10.69
CA GLN A 65 -2.54 1.00 -11.11
C GLN A 65 -3.50 0.87 -12.31
N GLY A 66 -3.77 -0.36 -12.79
CA GLY A 66 -4.71 -0.62 -13.88
C GLY A 66 -4.27 -0.17 -15.27
N ARG A 67 -3.00 0.26 -15.44
CA ARG A 67 -2.45 0.64 -16.75
C ARG A 67 -2.26 -0.56 -17.68
N ARG A 68 -2.00 -1.74 -17.11
CA ARG A 68 -1.86 -2.99 -17.85
C ARG A 68 -2.60 -4.11 -17.15
N LYS A 69 -3.02 -5.13 -17.90
CA LYS A 69 -3.61 -6.35 -17.36
C LYS A 69 -2.52 -7.43 -17.21
N PRO A 70 -2.52 -8.23 -16.13
CA PRO A 70 -1.65 -9.38 -16.02
C PRO A 70 -1.97 -10.43 -17.09
N THR A 71 -0.99 -11.23 -17.47
CA THR A 71 -1.17 -12.40 -18.35
C THR A 71 -2.07 -13.45 -17.69
N GLY A 72 -2.62 -14.39 -18.47
CA GLY A 72 -3.49 -15.45 -17.91
C GLY A 72 -2.82 -16.30 -16.81
N ALA A 73 -1.53 -16.59 -16.97
CA ALA A 73 -0.73 -17.27 -15.94
C ALA A 73 -0.59 -16.40 -14.67
N ALA A 74 -0.24 -15.12 -14.83
CA ALA A 74 -0.12 -14.20 -13.71
C ALA A 74 -1.45 -13.99 -12.97
N GLN A 75 -2.58 -13.91 -13.69
CA GLN A 75 -3.92 -13.85 -13.09
C GLN A 75 -4.25 -15.11 -12.27
N THR A 76 -3.80 -16.28 -12.75
CA THR A 76 -4.00 -17.54 -12.02
C THR A 76 -3.16 -17.57 -10.75
N LEU A 77 -1.89 -17.19 -10.83
CA LEU A 77 -1.02 -17.05 -9.65
C LEU A 77 -1.59 -16.04 -8.63
N LEU A 78 -2.12 -14.90 -9.09
CA LEU A 78 -2.76 -13.92 -8.22
C LEU A 78 -4.01 -14.47 -7.54
N ARG A 79 -4.82 -15.29 -8.23
CA ARG A 79 -5.97 -15.97 -7.60
C ARG A 79 -5.52 -16.97 -6.53
N VAL A 80 -4.48 -17.75 -6.81
CA VAL A 80 -3.88 -18.67 -5.83
C VAL A 80 -3.34 -17.88 -4.63
N ALA A 81 -2.65 -16.77 -4.87
CA ALA A 81 -2.13 -15.88 -3.83
C ALA A 81 -3.22 -15.33 -2.90
N ILE A 82 -4.41 -15.06 -3.44
CA ILE A 82 -5.56 -14.58 -2.68
C ILE A 82 -6.22 -15.72 -1.88
N ALA A 83 -6.36 -16.89 -2.50
CA ALA A 83 -7.04 -18.04 -1.88
C ALA A 83 -6.17 -18.76 -0.84
N HIS A 84 -4.86 -18.82 -1.09
CA HIS A 84 -3.86 -19.59 -0.33
C HIS A 84 -2.61 -18.73 -0.05
N PRO A 85 -2.74 -17.70 0.81
CA PRO A 85 -1.63 -16.80 1.12
C PRO A 85 -0.42 -17.50 1.77
N GLU A 86 -0.64 -18.61 2.48
CA GLU A 86 0.39 -19.46 3.06
C GLU A 86 1.39 -19.98 2.03
N ALA A 87 0.90 -20.42 0.86
CA ALA A 87 1.74 -21.00 -0.19
C ALA A 87 2.78 -20.01 -0.73
N LEU A 88 2.44 -18.70 -0.77
CA LEU A 88 3.36 -17.66 -1.20
C LEU A 88 4.31 -17.18 -0.10
N ARG A 89 3.91 -17.30 1.17
CA ARG A 89 4.79 -16.98 2.30
C ARG A 89 5.93 -17.99 2.41
N ASP A 90 5.65 -19.26 2.16
CA ASP A 90 6.66 -20.32 2.17
C ASP A 90 7.70 -20.09 1.06
N LEU A 91 7.26 -19.66 -0.12
CA LEU A 91 8.13 -19.30 -1.24
C LEU A 91 8.99 -18.06 -0.99
N LYS A 92 8.60 -17.16 -0.08
CA LYS A 92 9.42 -16.02 0.35
C LYS A 92 10.55 -16.45 1.29
N ALA A 93 10.37 -17.54 2.03
CA ALA A 93 11.32 -18.04 3.02
C ALA A 93 12.37 -19.00 2.43
N ALA A 94 12.16 -19.46 1.19
CA ALA A 94 13.09 -20.29 0.41
C ALA A 94 14.06 -19.43 -0.40
#